data_AF-A0A2V9CYJ5-F1
#
_entry.id   AF-A0A2V9CYJ5-F1
#
_cell.length_a   1.000
_cell.length_b   1.000
_cell.length_c   1.000
_cell.angle_alpha   90.00
_cell.angle_beta   90.00
_cell.angle_gamma   90.00
#
_symmetry.space_group_name_H-M   'P 1'
#
loop_
_entity.id
_entity.type
_entity.pdbx_description
1 polymer ?
#
loop_
_entity_poly.entity_id
_entity_poly.type
_entity_poly.pdbx_seq_one_letter_code
_entity_poly.pdbx_strand_id
1 'polypeptide(L)'
;MRVIVGLGNPGPEYAWTPHNLGFLGVDAIAERARIRMLRVRERGSAGSHNGLKSIIGTIGSSAFPRVRMGIQPDHPVGDLAAYVLRPMRKADLEMAAEMVEQATEAVELILTQGIAPAMNRFNRRVGSLDETGDESDI
;
A
#
# COMPACT_ATOMS: atom_id res chain seq x y z
N MET A 1 10.75 -13.56 -15.43
CA MET A 1 9.33 -13.20 -15.30
C MET A 1 9.14 -12.52 -13.94
N ARG A 2 8.35 -11.43 -13.87
CA ARG A 2 8.08 -10.70 -12.62
C ARG A 2 6.56 -10.66 -12.41
N VAL A 3 6.12 -10.77 -11.16
CA VAL A 3 4.70 -10.71 -10.77
C VAL A 3 4.53 -9.61 -9.74
N ILE A 4 3.53 -8.75 -9.94
CA ILE A 4 3.15 -7.70 -8.99
C ILE A 4 1.78 -8.11 -8.43
N VAL A 5 1.65 -8.11 -7.09
CA VAL A 5 0.42 -8.51 -6.41
C VAL A 5 -0.03 -7.38 -5.51
N GLY A 6 -1.23 -6.87 -5.77
CA GLY A 6 -1.95 -5.95 -4.90
C GLY A 6 -2.82 -6.74 -3.93
N LEU A 7 -2.72 -6.45 -2.62
CA LEU A 7 -3.57 -7.07 -1.62
C LEU A 7 -4.82 -6.22 -1.37
N GLY A 8 -5.95 -6.88 -1.11
CA GLY A 8 -7.24 -6.24 -0.85
C GLY A 8 -8.38 -7.27 -0.77
N ASN A 9 -9.58 -6.79 -0.44
CA ASN A 9 -10.80 -7.56 -0.39
C ASN A 9 -11.67 -7.34 -1.65
N PRO A 10 -12.29 -8.41 -2.20
CA PRO A 10 -13.21 -8.29 -3.33
C PRO A 10 -14.59 -7.79 -2.89
N GLY A 11 -15.17 -6.87 -3.67
CA GLY A 11 -16.52 -6.33 -3.45
C GLY A 11 -16.52 -4.81 -3.60
N PRO A 12 -17.57 -4.19 -4.15
CA PRO A 12 -17.66 -2.73 -4.28
C PRO A 12 -17.58 -2.02 -2.91
N GLU A 13 -18.07 -2.64 -1.85
CA GLU A 13 -18.05 -2.13 -0.48
C GLU A 13 -16.62 -1.94 0.08
N TYR A 14 -15.64 -2.68 -0.44
CA TYR A 14 -14.24 -2.57 -0.01
C TYR A 14 -13.39 -1.67 -0.89
N ALA A 15 -13.91 -1.24 -2.05
CA ALA A 15 -13.14 -0.53 -3.07
C ALA A 15 -12.38 0.68 -2.51
N TRP A 16 -13.03 1.42 -1.61
CA TRP A 16 -12.53 2.66 -1.02
C TRP A 16 -12.21 2.51 0.46
N THR A 17 -11.56 1.41 0.82
CA THR A 17 -11.11 1.13 2.19
C THR A 17 -9.58 1.12 2.26
N PRO A 18 -8.97 1.49 3.40
CA PRO A 18 -7.51 1.41 3.56
C PRO A 18 -6.93 0.02 3.26
N HIS A 19 -7.71 -1.05 3.49
CA HIS A 19 -7.31 -2.42 3.17
C HIS A 19 -7.10 -2.68 1.67
N ASN A 20 -7.71 -1.89 0.79
CA ASN A 20 -7.65 -2.05 -0.66
C ASN A 20 -6.61 -1.17 -1.35
N LEU A 21 -5.75 -0.46 -0.61
CA LEU A 21 -4.65 0.33 -1.20
C LEU A 21 -3.77 -0.50 -2.14
N GLY A 22 -3.55 -1.78 -1.84
CA GLY A 22 -2.79 -2.67 -2.72
C GLY A 22 -3.45 -2.87 -4.08
N PHE A 23 -4.77 -3.02 -4.13
CA PHE A 23 -5.52 -3.08 -5.41
C PHE A 23 -5.41 -1.76 -6.16
N LEU A 24 -5.63 -0.63 -5.48
CA LEU A 24 -5.53 0.70 -6.08
C LEU A 24 -4.13 0.96 -6.66
N GLY A 25 -3.07 0.52 -5.96
CA GLY A 25 -1.69 0.60 -6.45
C GLY A 25 -1.45 -0.20 -7.73
N VAL A 26 -1.99 -1.41 -7.83
CA VAL A 26 -1.86 -2.22 -9.07
C VAL A 26 -2.65 -1.60 -10.21
N ASP A 27 -3.86 -1.09 -9.95
CA ASP A 27 -4.67 -0.39 -10.94
C ASP A 27 -3.90 0.83 -11.50
N ALA A 28 -3.30 1.65 -10.64
CA ALA A 28 -2.49 2.81 -11.03
C ALA A 28 -1.25 2.43 -11.85
N ILE A 29 -0.53 1.37 -11.44
CA ILE A 29 0.62 0.86 -12.21
C ILE A 29 0.16 0.39 -13.61
N ALA A 30 -0.96 -0.33 -13.69
CA ALA A 30 -1.49 -0.81 -14.96
C ALA A 30 -1.91 0.35 -15.88
N GLU A 31 -2.57 1.37 -15.33
CA GLU A 31 -2.97 2.57 -16.05
C GLU A 31 -1.75 3.32 -16.61
N ARG A 32 -0.74 3.57 -15.77
CA ARG A 32 0.50 4.27 -16.14
C ARG A 32 1.29 3.50 -17.20
N ALA A 33 1.36 2.18 -17.07
CA ALA A 33 1.98 1.30 -18.06
C ALA A 33 1.11 1.06 -19.31
N ARG A 34 -0.11 1.63 -19.36
CA ARG A 34 -1.12 1.43 -20.42
C ARG A 34 -1.44 -0.05 -20.67
N ILE A 35 -1.43 -0.85 -19.60
CA ILE A 35 -1.74 -2.28 -19.62
C ILE A 35 -3.24 -2.45 -19.39
N ARG A 36 -3.91 -3.15 -20.31
CA ARG A 36 -5.31 -3.56 -20.10
C ARG A 36 -5.36 -4.72 -19.11
N MET A 37 -6.03 -4.51 -17.99
CA MET A 37 -6.25 -5.54 -16.98
C MET A 37 -7.39 -6.47 -17.39
N LEU A 38 -7.13 -7.77 -17.43
CA LEU A 38 -8.14 -8.78 -17.69
C LEU A 38 -8.61 -9.35 -16.34
N ARG A 39 -9.91 -9.20 -16.06
CA ARG A 39 -10.51 -9.64 -14.79
C ARG A 39 -11.30 -10.92 -15.04
N VAL A 40 -10.81 -12.04 -14.56
CA VAL A 40 -11.53 -13.33 -14.57
C VAL A 40 -11.91 -13.68 -13.14
N ARG A 41 -13.16 -14.10 -12.91
CA ARG A 41 -13.63 -14.60 -11.61
C ARG A 41 -14.46 -15.86 -11.80
N GLU A 42 -14.13 -16.91 -11.05
CA GLU A 42 -14.83 -18.20 -11.10
C GLU A 42 -15.99 -18.28 -10.07
N ARG A 43 -15.84 -17.67 -8.88
CA ARG A 43 -16.85 -17.52 -7.79
C ARG A 43 -16.51 -16.33 -6.86
N GLY A 44 -17.39 -15.96 -5.92
CA GLY A 44 -17.11 -14.99 -4.84
C GLY A 44 -18.00 -15.11 -3.59
N SER A 45 -17.39 -15.25 -2.41
CA SER A 45 -17.95 -14.89 -1.10
C SER A 45 -16.86 -14.67 -0.03
N ALA A 46 -17.30 -14.15 1.12
CA ALA A 46 -16.62 -13.33 2.13
C ALA A 46 -15.26 -13.81 2.71
N GLY A 47 -14.27 -12.90 2.63
CA GLY A 47 -13.58 -12.32 3.79
C GLY A 47 -13.04 -13.25 4.88
N SER A 48 -11.74 -13.53 4.82
CA SER A 48 -10.76 -13.22 5.89
C SER A 48 -9.42 -13.84 5.55
N HIS A 49 -8.57 -13.16 4.76
CA HIS A 49 -7.21 -13.65 4.56
C HIS A 49 -6.21 -12.54 4.85
N ASN A 50 -5.40 -12.77 5.88
CA ASN A 50 -4.18 -12.03 6.16
C ASN A 50 -3.22 -12.20 4.95
N GLY A 51 -3.48 -11.51 3.84
CA GLY A 51 -3.03 -11.89 2.49
C GLY A 51 -1.56 -12.25 2.38
N LEU A 52 -0.69 -11.51 3.06
CA LEU A 52 0.74 -11.81 3.11
C LEU A 52 1.07 -13.14 3.81
N LYS A 53 0.40 -13.48 4.91
CA LYS A 53 0.53 -14.79 5.58
C LYS A 53 0.10 -15.92 4.66
N SER A 54 -0.97 -15.71 3.88
CA SER A 54 -1.46 -16.69 2.90
C SER A 54 -0.44 -16.92 1.78
N ILE A 55 0.15 -15.83 1.26
CA ILE A 55 1.18 -15.90 0.21
C ILE A 55 2.42 -16.63 0.73
N ILE A 56 2.94 -16.25 1.90
CA ILE A 56 4.12 -16.90 2.50
C ILE A 56 3.85 -18.38 2.77
N GLY A 57 2.68 -18.72 3.33
CA GLY A 57 2.30 -20.11 3.60
C GLY A 57 2.19 -20.96 2.34
N THR A 58 1.74 -20.37 1.23
CA THR A 58 1.59 -21.07 -0.06
C THR A 58 2.92 -21.21 -0.80
N ILE A 59 3.75 -20.14 -0.81
CA ILE A 59 5.04 -20.12 -1.51
C ILE A 59 6.12 -20.86 -0.70
N GLY A 60 5.94 -21.01 0.62
CA GLY A 60 6.93 -21.61 1.52
C GLY A 60 8.14 -20.71 1.78
N SER A 61 8.09 -19.44 1.37
CA SER A 61 9.19 -18.49 1.52
C SER A 61 8.68 -17.05 1.65
N SER A 62 9.42 -16.23 2.39
CA SER A 62 9.23 -14.78 2.49
C SER A 62 10.27 -13.98 1.70
N ALA A 63 11.10 -14.64 0.90
CA ALA A 63 12.22 -14.05 0.16
C ALA A 63 11.76 -13.34 -1.13
N PHE A 64 10.87 -12.37 -0.98
CA PHE A 64 10.41 -11.53 -2.08
C PHE A 64 10.33 -10.05 -1.67
N PRO A 65 10.60 -9.12 -2.61
CA PRO A 65 10.47 -7.69 -2.36
C PRO A 65 9.03 -7.31 -2.06
N ARG A 66 8.84 -6.32 -1.18
CA ARG A 66 7.52 -5.80 -0.82
C ARG A 66 7.57 -4.28 -0.70
N VAL A 67 6.58 -3.62 -1.29
CA VAL A 67 6.30 -2.20 -1.07
C VAL A 67 5.19 -2.12 -0.02
N ARG A 68 5.40 -1.34 1.04
CA ARG A 68 4.43 -1.17 2.13
C ARG A 68 3.88 0.25 2.08
N MET A 69 2.56 0.38 2.01
CA MET A 69 1.86 1.65 2.16
C MET A 69 1.30 1.70 3.58
N GLY A 70 1.87 2.57 4.42
CA GLY A 70 1.50 2.69 5.83
C GLY A 70 0.23 3.51 6.00
N ILE A 71 -0.78 2.95 6.65
CA ILE A 71 -2.08 3.60 6.90
C ILE A 71 -2.30 3.91 8.38
N GLN A 72 -1.21 4.09 9.13
CA GLN A 72 -1.28 4.24 10.57
C GLN A 72 -2.05 5.52 10.92
N PRO A 73 -3.13 5.43 11.72
CA PRO A 73 -3.88 6.59 12.17
C PRO A 73 -3.08 7.41 13.18
N ASP A 74 -3.26 8.73 13.14
CA ASP A 74 -2.63 9.69 14.08
C ASP A 74 -3.24 9.65 15.51
N HIS A 75 -4.23 8.79 15.72
CA HIS A 75 -4.91 8.58 17.00
C HIS A 75 -5.01 7.09 17.32
N PRO A 76 -5.04 6.71 18.60
CA PRO A 76 -5.28 5.33 19.01
C PRO A 76 -6.61 4.82 18.45
N VAL A 77 -6.55 3.68 17.79
CA VAL A 77 -7.73 2.98 17.28
C VAL A 77 -7.91 1.70 18.06
N GLY A 78 -9.10 1.54 18.68
CA GLY A 78 -9.42 0.35 19.48
C GLY A 78 -9.55 -0.91 18.62
N ASP A 79 -10.21 -0.81 17.46
CA ASP A 79 -10.36 -1.92 16.51
C ASP A 79 -9.70 -1.58 15.16
N LEU A 80 -8.50 -2.12 14.96
CA LEU A 80 -7.73 -1.94 13.74
C LEU A 80 -8.42 -2.59 12.53
N ALA A 81 -9.13 -3.70 12.71
CA ALA A 81 -9.83 -4.37 11.63
C ALA A 81 -10.99 -3.52 11.13
N ALA A 82 -11.78 -2.94 12.04
CA ALA A 82 -12.83 -1.99 11.68
C ALA A 82 -12.26 -0.75 10.98
N TYR A 83 -11.11 -0.25 11.44
CA TYR A 83 -10.47 0.91 10.82
C TYR A 83 -10.00 0.66 9.38
N VAL A 84 -9.40 -0.50 9.08
CA VAL A 84 -8.92 -0.77 7.71
C VAL A 84 -10.06 -1.10 6.74
N LEU A 85 -11.23 -1.48 7.25
CA LEU A 85 -12.42 -1.82 6.45
C LEU A 85 -13.43 -0.67 6.34
N ARG A 86 -13.27 0.43 7.07
CA ARG A 86 -14.15 1.59 6.93
C ARG A 86 -13.92 2.30 5.59
N PRO A 87 -14.95 2.92 4.99
CA PRO A 87 -14.77 3.83 3.88
C PRO A 87 -13.80 4.98 4.23
N MET A 88 -12.90 5.29 3.31
CA MET A 88 -11.97 6.41 3.41
C MET A 88 -12.71 7.73 3.36
N ARG A 89 -12.37 8.65 4.26
CA ARG A 89 -12.83 10.05 4.20
C ARG A 89 -12.03 10.79 3.14
N LYS A 90 -12.45 12.02 2.81
CA LYS A 90 -11.74 12.84 1.81
C LYS A 90 -10.23 13.00 2.11
N ALA A 91 -9.87 13.29 3.36
CA ALA A 91 -8.47 13.38 3.76
C ALA A 91 -7.72 12.04 3.62
N ASP A 92 -8.36 10.92 4.00
CA ASP A 92 -7.81 9.59 3.83
C ASP A 92 -7.56 9.26 2.33
N LEU A 93 -8.47 9.72 1.44
CA LEU A 93 -8.35 9.54 -0.01
C LEU A 93 -7.21 10.35 -0.63
N GLU A 94 -7.00 11.58 -0.17
CA GLU A 94 -5.90 12.44 -0.65
C GLU A 94 -4.55 11.83 -0.25
N MET A 95 -4.40 11.39 1.00
CA MET A 95 -3.22 10.64 1.45
C MET A 95 -3.05 9.32 0.69
N ALA A 96 -4.13 8.58 0.46
CA ALA A 96 -4.12 7.34 -0.31
C ALA A 96 -3.62 7.56 -1.74
N ALA A 97 -4.07 8.62 -2.41
CA ALA A 97 -3.65 8.96 -3.75
C ALA A 97 -2.15 9.24 -3.81
N GLU A 98 -1.62 10.02 -2.86
CA GLU A 98 -0.18 10.28 -2.76
C GLU A 98 0.62 8.98 -2.54
N MET A 99 0.16 8.12 -1.62
CA MET A 99 0.80 6.83 -1.35
C MET A 99 0.79 5.90 -2.57
N VAL A 100 -0.32 5.87 -3.31
CA VAL A 100 -0.46 5.08 -4.54
C VAL A 100 0.51 5.57 -5.61
N GLU A 101 0.66 6.89 -5.77
CA GLU A 101 1.62 7.48 -6.71
C GLU A 101 3.06 7.12 -6.32
N GLN A 102 3.43 7.32 -5.05
CA GLN A 102 4.76 6.95 -4.56
C GLN A 102 5.05 5.44 -4.72
N ALA A 103 4.07 4.59 -4.43
CA ALA A 103 4.19 3.14 -4.61
C ALA A 103 4.38 2.77 -6.09
N THR A 104 3.67 3.46 -7.00
CA THR A 104 3.80 3.28 -8.44
C THR A 104 5.22 3.63 -8.90
N GLU A 105 5.73 4.80 -8.50
CA GLU A 105 7.11 5.19 -8.81
C GLU A 105 8.14 4.22 -8.22
N ALA A 106 7.91 3.73 -7.00
CA ALA A 106 8.78 2.76 -6.36
C ALA A 106 8.83 1.44 -7.14
N VAL A 107 7.69 0.95 -7.61
CA VAL A 107 7.63 -0.26 -8.44
C VAL A 107 8.33 -0.02 -9.77
N GLU A 108 8.11 1.11 -10.45
CA GLU A 108 8.82 1.46 -11.68
C GLU A 108 10.35 1.47 -11.48
N LEU A 109 10.81 2.06 -10.38
CA LEU A 109 12.23 2.13 -10.06
C LEU A 109 12.82 0.75 -9.73
N ILE A 110 12.09 -0.09 -9.00
CA ILE A 110 12.47 -1.49 -8.75
C ILE A 110 12.60 -2.25 -10.07
N LEU A 111 11.66 -2.03 -11.00
CA LEU A 111 11.65 -2.74 -12.28
C LEU A 111 12.79 -2.28 -13.20
N THR A 112 13.14 -1.00 -13.18
CA THR A 112 14.11 -0.42 -14.12
C THR A 112 15.53 -0.39 -13.58
N GLN A 113 15.71 -0.12 -12.28
CA GLN A 113 17.02 0.10 -11.65
C GLN A 113 17.31 -0.83 -10.46
N GLY A 114 16.33 -1.62 -10.03
CA GLY A 114 16.48 -2.58 -8.93
C GLY A 114 16.11 -2.02 -7.55
N ILE A 115 16.23 -2.87 -6.54
CA ILE A 115 15.66 -2.63 -5.21
C ILE A 115 16.45 -1.57 -4.42
N ALA A 116 17.78 -1.61 -4.47
CA ALA A 116 18.61 -0.73 -3.65
C ALA A 116 18.42 0.78 -4.00
N PRO A 117 18.38 1.19 -5.28
CA PRO A 117 18.03 2.57 -5.64
C PRO A 117 16.63 2.98 -5.16
N ALA A 118 15.64 2.09 -5.27
CA ALA A 118 14.29 2.34 -4.79
C ALA A 118 14.23 2.53 -3.27
N MET A 119 14.88 1.66 -2.51
CA MET A 119 14.98 1.82 -1.05
C MET A 119 15.63 3.15 -0.67
N ASN A 120 16.71 3.53 -1.34
CA ASN A 120 17.41 4.79 -1.06
C ASN A 120 16.56 6.01 -1.37
N ARG A 121 15.66 5.95 -2.36
CA ARG A 121 14.77 7.06 -2.72
C ARG A 121 13.58 7.15 -1.79
N PHE A 122 12.86 6.05 -1.59
CA PHE A 122 11.55 6.06 -0.93
C PHE A 122 11.60 5.84 0.58
N ASN A 123 12.71 5.35 1.14
CA ASN A 123 12.86 5.23 2.61
C ASN A 123 13.44 6.49 3.26
N ARG A 124 13.82 7.52 2.49
CA ARG A 124 14.30 8.80 3.04
C ARG A 124 13.12 9.68 3.46
N ARG A 125 12.71 9.51 4.73
CA ARG A 125 11.78 10.29 5.60
C ARG A 125 10.30 9.88 5.66
N VAL A 126 9.97 9.14 6.73
CA VAL A 126 8.92 9.53 7.69
C VAL A 126 9.66 9.82 8.99
N GLY A 127 10.01 11.09 9.23
CA GLY A 127 10.84 11.50 10.37
C GLY A 127 11.52 12.84 10.13
N SER A 128 10.74 13.92 10.24
CA SER A 128 11.19 15.25 10.68
C SER A 128 9.96 16.16 10.77
N LEU A 129 9.17 15.99 11.83
CA LEU A 129 8.44 17.08 12.48
C LEU A 129 8.99 17.12 13.92
N ASP A 130 10.25 17.52 14.03
CA ASP A 130 10.71 18.25 15.21
C ASP A 130 10.99 19.66 14.69
N GLU A 131 9.94 20.48 14.73
CA GLU A 131 10.07 21.93 14.54
C GLU A 131 10.78 22.52 15.76
N THR A 132 11.97 23.06 15.51
CA THR A 132 12.39 24.42 15.87
C THR A 132 12.13 24.93 17.30
N GLY A 133 13.24 25.02 18.06
CA GLY A 133 13.72 26.28 18.62
C GLY A 133 13.11 26.76 19.94
N ASP A 134 13.92 26.79 20.99
CA ASP A 134 14.02 28.00 21.81
C ASP A 134 15.46 28.16 22.32
N GLU A 135 16.09 29.26 21.88
CA GLU A 135 17.22 29.87 22.57
C GLU A 135 16.65 30.59 23.80
N SER A 136 17.11 30.25 25.01
CA SER A 136 17.69 31.22 25.96
C SER A 136 17.73 30.67 27.40
N ASP A 137 18.75 31.14 28.10
CA ASP A 137 18.80 31.41 29.53
C ASP A 137 19.29 30.32 30.52
N ILE A 138 20.53 30.59 30.96
CA ILE A 138 21.24 30.31 32.23
C ILE A 138 22.27 29.17 32.20
#